data_AF-A0A078RYC4-F1
#
_entry.id   AF-A0A078RYC4-F1
#
_cell.length_a   1.000
_cell.length_b   1.000
_cell.length_c   1.000
_cell.angle_alpha   90.00
_cell.angle_beta   90.00
_cell.angle_gamma   90.00
#
_symmetry.space_group_name_H-M   'P 1'
#
loop_
_entity.id
_entity.type
_entity.pdbx_description
1 polymer ?
#
loop_
_entity_poly.entity_id
_entity_poly.type
_entity_poly.pdbx_seq_one_letter_code
_entity_poly.pdbx_strand_id
1 'polypeptide(L)'
;MIKEQSFEWLLEGCHRIADVAVAYYPNYAYACSAVKALRRSIAEHACLLKDLTDQGYTARTAHLTPVQIGILLSYWGMPDHVKDMTVKNPYLLVSKKYAK
;
A
#
# COMPACT_ATOMS: atom_id res chain seq x y z
N MET A 1 8.94 -21.65 -9.33
CA MET A 1 9.67 -20.46 -9.85
C MET A 1 8.98 -19.23 -9.28
N ILE A 2 9.41 -18.76 -8.12
CA ILE A 2 8.92 -17.48 -7.58
C ILE A 2 9.72 -16.42 -8.32
N LYS A 3 9.09 -15.68 -9.25
CA LYS A 3 9.71 -14.46 -9.74
C LYS A 3 9.78 -13.52 -8.53
N GLU A 4 10.98 -13.22 -8.04
CA GLU A 4 11.19 -12.04 -7.21
C GLU A 4 10.69 -10.84 -8.04
N GLN A 5 9.49 -10.36 -7.72
CA GLN A 5 9.07 -9.04 -8.16
C GLN A 5 9.92 -8.06 -7.36
N SER A 6 10.94 -7.47 -8.00
CA SER A 6 11.67 -6.36 -7.39
C SER A 6 10.70 -5.19 -7.22
N PHE A 7 10.56 -4.73 -5.97
CA PHE A 7 9.81 -3.53 -5.61
C PHE A 7 10.74 -2.30 -5.47
N GLU A 8 12.00 -2.40 -5.92
CA GLU A 8 12.96 -1.29 -5.89
C GLU A 8 12.47 -0.07 -6.66
N TRP A 9 11.61 -0.26 -7.66
CA TRP A 9 10.96 0.85 -8.36
C TRP A 9 10.20 1.78 -7.41
N LEU A 10 9.72 1.33 -6.24
CA LEU A 10 9.06 2.19 -5.24
C LEU A 10 10.01 3.22 -4.60
N LEU A 11 11.32 2.99 -4.67
CA LEU A 11 12.32 3.86 -4.07
C LEU A 11 12.62 5.07 -4.96
N GLU A 12 12.19 5.06 -6.23
CA GLU A 12 12.58 6.05 -7.22
C GLU A 12 11.39 6.73 -7.90
N GLY A 13 11.12 7.98 -7.50
CA GLY A 13 10.19 8.86 -8.19
C GLY A 13 8.77 8.85 -7.64
N CYS A 14 7.84 9.41 -8.40
CA CYS A 14 6.42 9.45 -8.04
C CYS A 14 5.68 8.31 -8.71
N HIS A 15 4.82 7.61 -7.97
CA HIS A 15 4.08 6.48 -8.50
C HIS A 15 2.59 6.64 -8.35
N ARG A 16 1.82 6.10 -9.29
CA ARG A 16 0.37 6.11 -9.19
C ARG A 16 -0.03 5.29 -7.98
N ILE A 17 -0.99 5.80 -7.21
CA ILE A 17 -1.52 5.09 -6.04
C ILE A 17 -2.06 3.70 -6.42
N ALA A 18 -2.50 3.51 -7.65
CA ALA A 18 -2.93 2.22 -8.19
C ALA A 18 -1.79 1.19 -8.26
N ASP A 19 -0.62 1.59 -8.75
CA ASP A 19 0.52 0.68 -8.88
C ASP A 19 1.03 0.28 -7.50
N VAL A 20 1.13 1.24 -6.58
CA VAL A 20 1.50 1.00 -5.18
C VAL A 20 0.46 0.11 -4.48
N ALA A 21 -0.83 0.36 -4.68
CA ALA A 21 -1.88 -0.45 -4.08
C ALA A 21 -1.85 -1.92 -4.55
N VAL A 22 -1.58 -2.15 -5.85
CA VAL A 22 -1.47 -3.51 -6.40
C VAL A 22 -0.26 -4.23 -5.82
N ALA A 23 0.84 -3.52 -5.54
CA ALA A 23 2.01 -4.10 -4.88
C ALA A 23 1.68 -4.60 -3.47
N TYR A 24 1.02 -3.77 -2.65
CA TYR A 24 0.63 -4.15 -1.27
C TYR A 24 -0.54 -5.15 -1.22
N TYR A 25 -1.44 -5.11 -2.19
CA TYR A 25 -2.64 -5.95 -2.23
C TYR A 25 -2.76 -6.73 -3.56
N PRO A 26 -1.83 -7.66 -3.84
CA PRO A 26 -1.78 -8.38 -5.12
C PRO A 26 -2.96 -9.35 -5.31
N ASN A 27 -3.71 -9.63 -4.25
CA ASN A 27 -4.84 -10.58 -4.26
C ASN A 27 -6.13 -9.99 -4.86
N TYR A 28 -6.18 -8.69 -5.16
CA TYR A 28 -7.34 -8.09 -5.81
C TYR A 28 -7.26 -8.24 -7.34
N ALA A 29 -8.34 -8.74 -7.93
CA ALA A 29 -8.48 -8.85 -9.39
C ALA A 29 -8.50 -7.48 -10.11
N TYR A 30 -8.83 -6.39 -9.41
CA TYR A 30 -8.95 -5.05 -9.98
C TYR A 30 -8.16 -4.03 -9.17
N ALA A 31 -7.37 -3.20 -9.85
CA ALA A 31 -6.57 -2.13 -9.24
C ALA A 31 -7.42 -1.15 -8.42
N CYS A 32 -8.63 -0.80 -8.90
CA CYS A 32 -9.55 0.06 -8.16
C CYS A 32 -9.94 -0.52 -6.78
N SER A 33 -10.07 -1.84 -6.67
CA SER A 33 -10.37 -2.51 -5.41
C SER A 33 -9.16 -2.50 -4.47
N ALA A 34 -7.95 -2.70 -5.01
CA ALA A 34 -6.71 -2.55 -4.25
C ALA A 34 -6.53 -1.12 -3.72
N VAL A 35 -6.80 -0.09 -4.54
CA VAL A 35 -6.74 1.32 -4.11
C VAL A 35 -7.73 1.60 -2.99
N LYS A 36 -8.96 1.06 -3.06
CA LYS A 36 -9.95 1.21 -1.99
C LYS A 36 -9.45 0.56 -0.69
N ALA A 37 -8.84 -0.63 -0.77
CA ALA A 37 -8.25 -1.30 0.38
C ALA A 37 -7.10 -0.49 0.97
N LEU A 38 -6.15 -0.04 0.13
CA LEU A 38 -5.03 0.80 0.55
C LEU A 38 -5.49 2.06 1.28
N ARG A 39 -6.43 2.81 0.68
CA ARG A 39 -6.97 4.04 1.29
C ARG A 39 -7.67 3.77 2.61
N ARG A 40 -8.38 2.64 2.72
CA ARG A 40 -9.03 2.22 3.97
C ARG A 40 -7.99 1.93 5.05
N SER A 41 -6.94 1.15 4.74
CA SER A 41 -5.89 0.82 5.70
C SER A 41 -5.08 2.05 6.12
N ILE A 42 -4.88 3.03 5.23
CA ILE A 42 -4.32 4.35 5.60
C ILE A 42 -5.27 5.06 6.58
N ALA A 43 -6.55 5.14 6.26
CA ALA A 43 -7.54 5.87 7.07
C ALA A 43 -7.76 5.23 8.47
N GLU A 44 -7.66 3.91 8.57
CA GLU A 44 -7.76 3.18 9.85
C GLU A 44 -6.51 3.34 10.73
N HIS A 45 -5.39 3.81 10.16
CA HIS A 45 -4.13 4.00 10.87
C HIS A 45 -3.82 5.49 11.10
N ALA A 46 -4.31 6.03 12.23
CA ALA A 46 -4.32 7.47 12.50
C ALA A 46 -2.94 8.15 12.41
N CYS A 47 -1.87 7.52 12.94
CA CYS A 47 -0.52 8.08 12.86
C CYS A 47 0.00 8.15 11.42
N LEU A 48 -0.21 7.08 10.65
CA LEU A 48 0.17 7.03 9.23
C LEU A 48 -0.61 8.07 8.41
N LEU A 49 -1.92 8.18 8.62
CA LEU A 49 -2.74 9.17 7.94
C LEU A 49 -2.24 10.59 8.22
N LYS A 50 -1.93 10.91 9.48
CA LYS A 50 -1.42 12.22 9.87
C LYS A 50 -0.10 12.54 9.17
N ASP A 51 0.89 11.63 9.26
CA ASP A 51 2.21 11.84 8.65
C ASP A 51 2.11 11.98 7.11
N LEU A 52 1.21 11.23 6.48
CA LEU A 52 0.92 11.36 5.04
C LEU A 52 0.26 12.70 4.72
N THR A 53 -0.72 13.14 5.50
CA THR A 53 -1.42 14.42 5.29
C THR A 53 -0.51 15.61 5.52
N ASP A 54 0.44 15.52 6.46
CA ASP A 54 1.50 16.53 6.66
C ASP A 54 2.38 16.66 5.40
N GLN A 55 2.50 15.59 4.60
CA GLN A 55 3.17 15.58 3.30
C GLN A 55 2.22 15.84 2.12
N GLY A 56 1.02 16.37 2.35
CA GLY A 56 0.06 16.74 1.31
C GLY A 56 -0.74 15.57 0.73
N TYR A 57 -0.79 14.40 1.40
CA TYR A 57 -1.68 13.32 1.01
C TYR A 57 -3.14 13.70 1.25
N THR A 58 -3.98 13.44 0.26
CA THR A 58 -5.43 13.67 0.31
C THR A 58 -6.18 12.45 -0.23
N ALA A 59 -7.48 12.41 0.03
CA ALA A 59 -8.37 11.39 -0.55
C ALA A 59 -8.39 11.40 -2.10
N ARG A 60 -7.92 12.48 -2.74
CA ARG A 60 -7.85 12.62 -4.22
C ARG A 60 -6.46 12.38 -4.79
N THR A 61 -5.46 12.11 -3.96
CA THR A 61 -4.07 11.89 -4.40
C THR A 61 -4.01 10.76 -5.42
N ALA A 62 -3.64 11.09 -6.65
CA ALA A 62 -3.49 10.11 -7.75
C ALA A 62 -2.07 9.54 -7.81
N HIS A 63 -1.07 10.36 -7.48
CA HIS A 63 0.34 9.98 -7.45
C HIS A 63 0.90 10.21 -6.05
N LEU A 64 1.57 9.20 -5.51
CA LEU A 64 2.32 9.30 -4.27
C LEU A 64 3.72 9.83 -4.59
N THR A 65 4.16 10.81 -3.81
CA THR A 65 5.52 11.34 -3.89
C THR A 65 6.51 10.37 -3.23
N PRO A 66 7.82 10.44 -3.55
CA PRO A 66 8.83 9.61 -2.89
C PRO A 66 8.75 9.66 -1.36
N VAL A 67 8.45 10.83 -0.79
CA VAL A 67 8.30 11.01 0.65
C VAL A 67 7.08 10.27 1.20
N GLN A 68 5.93 10.38 0.53
CA GLN A 68 4.72 9.64 0.92
C GLN A 68 4.92 8.12 0.83
N ILE A 69 5.67 7.66 -0.17
CA ILE A 69 6.00 6.24 -0.33
C ILE A 69 6.98 5.79 0.75
N GLY A 70 7.99 6.60 1.08
CA GLY A 70 8.91 6.34 2.19
C GLY A 70 8.18 6.21 3.54
N ILE A 71 7.14 7.02 3.78
CA ILE A 71 6.29 6.89 4.96
C ILE A 71 5.56 5.54 4.95
N LEU A 72 4.93 5.15 3.84
CA LEU A 72 4.25 3.85 3.73
C LEU A 72 5.22 2.69 4.01
N LEU A 73 6.41 2.72 3.42
CA LEU A 73 7.46 1.71 3.62
C LEU A 73 7.95 1.68 5.07
N SER A 74 8.04 2.83 5.75
CA SER A 74 8.46 2.89 7.15
C SER A 74 7.43 2.24 8.10
N TYR A 75 6.14 2.34 7.77
CA TYR A 75 5.07 1.77 8.57
C TYR A 75 4.77 0.31 8.23
N TRP A 76 4.86 -0.07 6.97
CA TRP A 76 4.38 -1.37 6.47
C TRP A 76 5.47 -2.27 5.90
N GLY A 77 6.69 -1.76 5.70
CA GLY A 77 7.77 -2.48 5.03
C GLY A 77 7.59 -2.58 3.51
N MET A 78 8.52 -3.25 2.84
CA MET A 78 8.38 -3.51 1.40
C MET A 78 7.24 -4.51 1.12
N PRO A 79 6.53 -4.37 -0.01
CA PRO A 79 5.37 -5.20 -0.34
C PRO A 79 5.65 -6.71 -0.46
N ASP A 80 6.88 -7.10 -0.77
CA ASP A 80 7.35 -8.49 -0.76
C ASP A 80 7.26 -9.13 0.63
N HIS A 81 7.61 -8.37 1.68
CA HIS A 81 7.60 -8.80 3.07
C HIS A 81 6.22 -8.71 3.73
N VAL A 82 5.25 -8.05 3.11
CA VAL A 82 3.89 -7.90 3.65
C VAL A 82 3.22 -9.27 3.82
N LYS A 83 3.51 -10.24 2.95
CA LYS A 83 2.98 -11.61 3.07
C LYS A 83 3.40 -12.27 4.40
N ASP A 84 4.64 -12.06 4.82
CA ASP A 84 5.17 -12.59 6.09
C ASP A 84 4.79 -11.71 7.31
N MET A 85 4.58 -10.40 7.11
CA MET A 85 4.13 -9.46 8.16
C MET A 85 2.63 -9.48 8.43
N THR A 86 1.82 -10.23 7.67
CA THR A 86 0.37 -10.39 7.96
C THR A 86 0.09 -10.89 9.38
N VAL A 87 1.05 -11.54 10.03
CA VAL A 87 0.97 -11.97 11.44
C VAL A 87 1.09 -10.79 12.44
N LYS A 88 1.70 -9.65 12.04
CA LYS A 88 1.99 -8.50 12.92
C LYS A 88 1.22 -7.22 12.57
N ASN A 89 0.69 -7.08 11.35
CA ASN A 89 -0.02 -5.87 10.93
C ASN A 89 -1.51 -6.13 10.64
N PRO A 90 -2.42 -5.83 11.58
CA PRO A 90 -3.85 -6.11 11.43
C PRO A 90 -4.53 -5.31 10.30
N TYR A 91 -3.93 -4.20 9.85
CA TYR A 91 -4.51 -3.34 8.80
C TYR A 91 -4.28 -3.87 7.38
N LEU A 92 -3.33 -4.79 7.20
CA LEU A 92 -3.05 -5.45 5.91
C LEU A 92 -3.82 -6.78 5.77
N LEU A 93 -4.50 -7.23 6.83
CA LEU A 93 -5.37 -8.41 6.87
C LEU A 93 -6.73 -8.15 6.20
N VAL A 94 -6.76 -7.62 4.98
CA VAL A 94 -8.00 -7.60 4.20
C VAL A 94 -8.14 -8.95 3.48
N SER A 95 -8.39 -10.01 4.25
CA SER A 95 -8.86 -11.29 3.73
C SER A 95 -10.30 -11.12 3.24
N LYS A 96 -10.46 -10.69 1.99
CA LYS A 96 -11.72 -10.87 1.29
C LYS A 96 -11.62 -12.13 0.42
N LYS A 97 -12.01 -13.24 1.05
CA LYS A 97 -12.66 -14.37 0.36
C LYS A 97 -13.84 -13.80 -0.44
N TYR A 98 -13.59 -13.36 -1.67
CA TYR A 98 -14.64 -13.36 -2.67
C TYR A 98 -14.66 -14.77 -3.25
N ALA A 99 -15.26 -15.68 -2.47
CA ALA A 99 -15.88 -16.86 -3.05
C ALA A 99 -16.98 -16.33 -3.98
N LYS A 100 -16.89 -16.70 -5.25
CA LYS A 100 -18.02 -16.64 -6.17
C LYS A 100 -18.30 -18.06 -6.61
#